data_AF-A0A1Q6RA06-F1
#
_entry.id   AF-A0A1Q6RA06-F1
#
_cell.length_a   1.000
_cell.length_b   1.000
_cell.length_c   1.000
_cell.angle_alpha   90.00
_cell.angle_beta   90.00
_cell.angle_gamma   90.00
#
_symmetry.space_group_name_H-M   'P 1'
#
loop_
_entity.id
_entity.type
_entity.pdbx_description
1 polymer ?
#
loop_
_entity_poly.entity_id
_entity_poly.type
_entity_poly.pdbx_seq_one_letter_code
_entity_poly.pdbx_strand_id
1 'polypeptide(L)'
;MFVWYNPNPSGKNVGDCPVRAICRATGQGWHETYVQLCMQGLALADMPSANTVWGAYLKKLGFTRHIIPDDCSDSYSVSDFAMDHPRGTYLLALVSHVVCVIDGDWHDTWDSGAETPLYYWERTDEA
;
A
#
# COMPACT_ATOMS: atom_id res chain seq x y z
N MET A 1 10.23 -2.76 10.98
CA MET A 1 9.46 -3.50 12.01
C MET A 1 7.97 -3.20 11.90
N PHE A 2 7.10 -3.96 12.58
CA PHE A 2 5.66 -3.68 12.59
C PHE A 2 5.35 -2.39 13.36
N VAL A 3 4.52 -1.53 12.76
CA VAL A 3 3.97 -0.34 13.39
C VAL A 3 2.45 -0.34 13.22
N TRP A 4 1.72 -0.41 14.33
CA TRP A 4 0.27 -0.32 14.30
C TRP A 4 -0.19 1.03 13.74
N TYR A 5 -1.06 1.00 12.73
CA TYR A 5 -1.58 2.19 12.06
C TYR A 5 -3.02 1.98 11.56
N ASN A 6 -3.96 2.72 12.14
CA ASN A 6 -5.34 2.78 11.69
C ASN A 6 -5.85 4.22 11.55
N PRO A 7 -5.79 4.83 10.35
CA PRO A 7 -6.31 6.17 10.12
C PRO A 7 -7.84 6.20 9.92
N ASN A 8 -8.53 5.05 9.98
CA ASN A 8 -9.97 5.02 9.87
C ASN A 8 -10.61 5.90 10.96
N PRO A 9 -11.49 6.86 10.63
CA PRO A 9 -12.00 7.86 11.57
C PRO A 9 -12.85 7.26 12.70
N SER A 10 -13.34 6.04 12.52
CA SER A 10 -14.08 5.28 13.55
C SER A 10 -13.26 4.13 14.14
N GLY A 11 -11.97 4.02 13.82
CA GLY A 11 -11.09 2.93 14.26
C GLY A 11 -11.53 1.55 13.79
N LYS A 12 -12.34 1.47 12.72
CA LYS A 12 -12.86 0.19 12.21
C LYS A 12 -11.79 -0.55 11.42
N ASN A 13 -11.87 -1.88 11.44
CA ASN A 13 -11.09 -2.77 10.59
C ASN A 13 -12.02 -3.31 9.49
N VAL A 14 -12.02 -2.65 8.33
CA VAL A 14 -12.86 -2.99 7.17
C VAL A 14 -11.98 -3.18 5.93
N GLY A 15 -12.58 -3.40 4.76
CA GLY A 15 -11.87 -3.53 3.47
C GLY A 15 -11.26 -2.23 2.95
N ASP A 16 -10.68 -1.40 3.81
CA ASP A 16 -10.09 -0.08 3.50
C ASP A 16 -8.56 -0.11 3.44
N CYS A 17 -7.93 -1.28 3.34
CA CYS A 17 -6.47 -1.38 3.31
C CYS A 17 -5.78 -0.51 2.24
N PRO A 18 -6.31 -0.33 1.00
CA PRO A 18 -5.68 0.57 0.05
C PRO A 18 -5.75 2.03 0.53
N VAL A 19 -6.86 2.44 1.16
CA VAL A 19 -7.02 3.78 1.74
C VAL A 19 -5.98 3.98 2.85
N ARG A 20 -5.90 3.06 3.82
CA ARG A 20 -4.97 3.18 4.95
C ARG A 20 -3.52 3.24 4.48
N ALA A 21 -3.12 2.35 3.56
CA ALA A 21 -1.77 2.32 3.03
C ALA A 21 -1.41 3.62 2.29
N ILE A 22 -2.33 4.15 1.46
CA ILE A 22 -2.11 5.41 0.75
C ILE A 22 -2.04 6.60 1.71
N CYS A 23 -2.90 6.67 2.75
CA CYS A 23 -2.82 7.71 3.78
C CYS A 23 -1.42 7.74 4.40
N ARG A 24 -0.87 6.56 4.74
CA ARG A 24 0.46 6.48 5.33
C ARG A 24 1.55 6.94 4.35
N ALA A 25 1.48 6.48 3.11
CA ALA A 25 2.50 6.76 2.09
C ALA A 25 2.54 8.23 1.64
N THR A 26 1.43 8.96 1.79
CA THR A 26 1.27 10.32 1.23
C THR A 26 1.09 11.39 2.30
N GLY A 27 0.75 11.01 3.53
CA GLY A 27 0.33 11.95 4.59
C GLY A 27 -1.09 12.47 4.45
N GLN A 28 -1.85 12.02 3.44
CA GLN A 28 -3.25 12.37 3.27
C GLN A 28 -4.13 11.81 4.40
N GLY A 29 -5.25 12.49 4.67
CA GLY A 29 -6.26 12.00 5.59
C GLY A 29 -7.14 10.91 4.99
N TRP A 30 -7.72 10.05 5.83
CA TRP A 30 -8.58 8.93 5.38
C TRP A 30 -9.75 9.36 4.49
N HIS A 31 -10.46 10.44 4.85
CA HIS A 31 -11.59 10.94 4.06
C HIS A 31 -11.16 11.44 2.69
N GLU A 32 -10.03 12.16 2.63
CA GLU A 32 -9.47 12.67 1.38
C GLU A 32 -9.10 11.51 0.47
N THR A 33 -8.30 10.56 0.96
CA THR A 33 -7.89 9.38 0.18
C THR A 33 -9.09 8.55 -0.27
N TYR A 34 -10.08 8.34 0.59
CA TYR A 34 -11.31 7.62 0.23
C TYR A 34 -12.05 8.29 -0.94
N VAL A 35 -12.28 9.61 -0.85
CA VAL A 35 -12.96 10.36 -1.92
C VAL A 35 -12.17 10.31 -3.23
N GLN A 36 -10.85 10.45 -3.17
CA GLN A 36 -10.00 10.39 -4.36
C GLN A 36 -10.04 9.02 -5.04
N LEU A 37 -10.04 7.92 -4.27
CA LEU A 37 -10.21 6.58 -4.82
C LEU A 37 -11.62 6.36 -5.39
N CYS A 38 -12.67 6.90 -4.76
CA CYS A 38 -14.01 6.87 -5.33
C CYS A 38 -14.10 7.63 -6.66
N MET A 39 -13.48 8.81 -6.77
CA MET A 39 -13.42 9.56 -8.01
C MET A 39 -12.61 8.84 -9.09
N GLN A 40 -11.49 8.21 -8.72
CA GLN A 40 -10.69 7.40 -9.63
C GLN A 40 -11.46 6.16 -10.10
N GLY A 41 -12.20 5.50 -9.21
CA GLY A 41 -13.05 4.36 -9.53
C GLY A 41 -14.19 4.75 -10.47
N LEU A 42 -14.86 5.88 -10.21
CA LEU A 42 -15.87 6.44 -11.11
C LEU A 42 -15.30 6.70 -12.52
N ALA A 43 -14.11 7.28 -12.61
CA ALA A 43 -13.46 7.57 -13.89
C ALA A 43 -13.08 6.30 -14.68
N LEU A 44 -12.84 5.18 -13.99
CA LEU A 44 -12.51 3.88 -14.60
C LEU A 44 -13.69 2.93 -14.69
N ALA A 45 -14.87 3.33 -14.20
CA ALA A 45 -16.04 2.49 -14.02
C ALA A 45 -15.74 1.18 -13.24
N ASP A 46 -14.95 1.28 -12.16
CA ASP A 46 -14.47 0.16 -11.35
C ASP A 46 -14.52 0.50 -9.85
N MET A 47 -14.39 -0.52 -8.98
CA MET A 47 -14.50 -0.37 -7.54
C MET A 47 -13.29 0.38 -6.94
N PRO A 48 -13.49 1.27 -5.94
CA PRO A 48 -12.41 2.04 -5.33
C PRO A 48 -11.27 1.18 -4.76
N SER A 49 -11.58 -0.05 -4.35
CA SER A 49 -10.64 -1.01 -3.79
C SER A 49 -9.92 -1.88 -4.83
N ALA A 50 -10.26 -1.78 -6.12
CA ALA A 50 -9.64 -2.59 -7.16
C ALA A 50 -8.19 -2.17 -7.44
N ASN A 51 -7.32 -3.15 -7.71
CA ASN A 51 -5.88 -2.94 -8.02
C ASN A 51 -5.64 -1.98 -9.18
N THR A 52 -6.52 -2.03 -10.17
CA THR A 52 -6.59 -1.11 -11.32
C THR A 52 -6.80 0.33 -10.88
N VAL A 53 -7.70 0.57 -9.92
CA VAL A 53 -8.13 1.90 -9.47
C VAL A 53 -7.09 2.55 -8.57
N TRP A 54 -6.73 1.91 -7.46
CA TRP A 54 -5.76 2.52 -6.54
C TRP A 54 -4.36 2.57 -7.17
N GLY A 55 -4.00 1.62 -8.05
CA GLY A 55 -2.78 1.70 -8.84
C GLY A 55 -2.74 2.88 -9.82
N ALA A 56 -3.86 3.16 -10.50
CA ALA A 56 -3.96 4.35 -11.36
C ALA A 56 -3.86 5.65 -10.55
N TYR A 57 -4.39 5.67 -9.33
CA TYR A 57 -4.26 6.81 -8.42
C TYR A 57 -2.81 7.01 -7.97
N LEU A 58 -2.13 5.96 -7.53
CA LEU A 58 -0.71 6.01 -7.16
C LEU A 58 0.18 6.53 -8.30
N LYS A 59 -0.08 6.10 -9.54
CA LYS A 59 0.65 6.61 -10.72
C LYS A 59 0.50 8.13 -10.90
N LYS A 60 -0.67 8.70 -10.57
CA LYS A 60 -0.89 10.17 -10.60
C LYS A 60 -0.13 10.89 -9.49
N LEU A 61 0.19 10.19 -8.40
CA LEU A 61 0.94 10.69 -7.25
C LEU A 61 2.45 10.44 -7.37
N GLY A 62 2.97 10.11 -8.55
CA GLY A 62 4.41 9.92 -8.75
C GLY A 62 4.96 8.59 -8.25
N PHE A 63 4.12 7.56 -8.08
CA PHE A 63 4.60 6.22 -7.76
C PHE A 63 4.85 5.38 -9.03
N THR A 64 5.89 4.56 -8.98
CA THR A 64 6.22 3.58 -10.02
C THR A 64 5.94 2.16 -9.54
N ARG A 65 5.44 1.29 -10.43
CA ARG A 65 5.11 -0.11 -10.11
C ARG A 65 6.24 -1.05 -10.48
N HIS A 66 6.55 -1.98 -9.59
CA HIS A 66 7.58 -3.00 -9.74
C HIS A 66 7.00 -4.39 -9.45
N ILE A 67 7.44 -5.39 -10.20
CA ILE A 67 7.03 -6.79 -9.99
C ILE A 67 8.08 -7.46 -9.10
N ILE A 68 7.64 -8.31 -8.17
CA ILE A 68 8.54 -9.17 -7.41
C ILE A 68 8.74 -10.45 -8.22
N PRO A 69 9.99 -10.83 -8.58
CA PRO A 69 10.26 -12.04 -9.34
C PRO A 69 9.67 -13.30 -8.69
N ASP A 70 9.04 -14.15 -9.49
CA ASP A 70 8.35 -15.36 -9.02
C ASP A 70 9.30 -16.38 -8.35
N ASP A 71 10.59 -16.35 -8.69
CA ASP A 71 11.62 -17.25 -8.14
C ASP A 71 11.94 -16.99 -6.66
N CYS A 72 11.47 -15.87 -6.10
CA CYS A 72 11.59 -15.52 -4.69
C CYS A 72 10.25 -15.62 -3.93
N SER A 73 9.12 -15.75 -4.62
CA SER A 73 7.79 -15.45 -4.08
C SER A 73 7.32 -16.34 -2.91
N ASP A 74 7.61 -17.65 -2.92
CA ASP A 74 7.17 -18.54 -1.83
C ASP A 74 7.90 -18.30 -0.49
N SER A 75 9.02 -17.56 -0.51
CA SER A 75 9.85 -17.31 0.69
C SER A 75 10.10 -15.83 0.98
N TYR A 76 9.63 -14.91 0.15
CA TYR A 76 9.89 -13.47 0.31
C TYR A 76 8.70 -12.79 0.98
N SER A 77 8.86 -12.46 2.25
CA SER A 77 7.80 -11.87 3.07
C SER A 77 7.83 -10.34 3.08
N VAL A 78 6.79 -9.69 3.61
CA VAL A 78 6.79 -8.25 3.91
C VAL A 78 7.97 -7.88 4.81
N SER A 79 8.32 -8.74 5.78
CA SER A 79 9.48 -8.52 6.65
C SER A 79 10.79 -8.56 5.88
N ASP A 80 10.95 -9.49 4.93
CA ASP A 80 12.15 -9.56 4.08
C ASP A 80 12.25 -8.34 3.17
N PHE A 81 11.13 -7.95 2.55
CA PHE A 81 11.06 -6.72 1.75
C PHE A 81 11.49 -5.50 2.56
N ALA A 82 10.99 -5.37 3.80
CA ALA A 82 11.31 -4.25 4.66
C ALA A 82 12.79 -4.24 5.11
N MET A 83 13.41 -5.40 5.31
CA MET A 83 14.84 -5.51 5.61
C MET A 83 15.72 -5.11 4.42
N ASP A 84 15.33 -5.50 3.20
CA ASP A 84 16.06 -5.15 1.98
C ASP A 84 15.91 -3.68 1.57
N HIS A 85 14.81 -3.04 2.00
CA HIS A 85 14.47 -1.66 1.68
C HIS A 85 14.42 -0.78 2.96
N PRO A 86 15.58 -0.51 3.60
CA PRO A 86 15.65 0.25 4.85
C PRO A 86 15.34 1.75 4.67
N ARG A 87 15.16 2.23 3.44
CA ARG A 87 14.81 3.61 3.11
C ARG A 87 13.82 3.63 1.97
N GLY A 88 12.91 4.60 1.98
CA GLY A 88 11.94 4.82 0.90
C GLY A 88 10.50 4.65 1.37
N THR A 89 9.56 4.84 0.45
CA THR A 89 8.12 4.69 0.72
C THR A 89 7.51 3.77 -0.33
N TYR A 90 6.92 2.67 0.16
CA TYR A 90 6.42 1.58 -0.66
C TYR A 90 4.97 1.22 -0.30
N LEU A 91 4.21 0.77 -1.29
CA LEU A 91 2.95 0.06 -1.07
C LEU A 91 3.02 -1.32 -1.70
N LEU A 92 2.89 -2.35 -0.88
CA LEU A 92 2.98 -3.75 -1.28
C LEU A 92 1.56 -4.27 -1.49
N ALA A 93 1.30 -4.83 -2.67
CA ALA A 93 0.06 -5.55 -2.95
C ALA A 93 0.24 -7.02 -2.60
N LEU A 94 -0.55 -7.50 -1.65
CA LEU A 94 -0.63 -8.89 -1.23
C LEU A 94 -1.85 -9.53 -1.90
N VAL A 95 -2.07 -10.83 -1.70
CA VAL A 95 -3.20 -11.56 -2.32
C VAL A 95 -4.56 -10.95 -1.96
N SER A 96 -4.74 -10.51 -0.71
CA SER A 96 -6.02 -9.97 -0.21
C SER A 96 -5.88 -8.65 0.55
N HIS A 97 -4.70 -8.03 0.51
CA HIS A 97 -4.35 -6.90 1.37
C HIS A 97 -3.37 -5.94 0.69
N VAL A 98 -3.30 -4.71 1.18
CA VAL A 98 -2.32 -3.69 0.75
C VAL A 98 -1.70 -3.09 1.99
N VAL A 99 -0.37 -3.15 2.10
CA VAL A 99 0.39 -2.63 3.24
C VAL A 99 1.37 -1.56 2.79
N CYS A 100 1.56 -0.53 3.61
CA CYS A 100 2.57 0.50 3.36
C CYS A 100 3.84 0.19 4.15
N VAL A 101 5.00 0.27 3.50
CA VAL A 101 6.32 0.19 4.12
C VAL A 101 7.01 1.54 3.98
N ILE A 102 7.51 2.11 5.08
CA ILE A 102 8.31 3.34 5.08
C ILE A 102 9.59 3.06 5.86
N ASP A 103 10.74 3.27 5.21
CA ASP A 103 12.07 3.14 5.83
C ASP A 103 12.26 1.83 6.63
N GLY A 104 11.79 0.71 6.07
CA GLY A 104 11.87 -0.61 6.70
C GLY A 104 10.80 -0.92 7.75
N ASP A 105 9.83 -0.03 7.96
CA ASP A 105 8.70 -0.23 8.87
C ASP A 105 7.39 -0.43 8.10
N TRP A 106 6.64 -1.51 8.39
CA TRP A 106 5.34 -1.75 7.78
C TRP A 106 4.22 -1.26 8.70
N HIS A 107 3.28 -0.53 8.10
CA HIS A 107 2.20 0.16 8.79
C HIS A 107 0.85 -0.46 8.47
N ASP A 108 0.25 -1.11 9.47
CA ASP A 108 -1.00 -1.86 9.28
C ASP A 108 -1.79 -2.04 10.59
N THR A 109 -2.96 -2.66 10.52
CA THR A 109 -3.83 -2.94 11.67
C THR A 109 -3.50 -4.25 12.38
N TRP A 110 -2.66 -5.10 11.79
CA TRP A 110 -2.05 -6.29 12.40
C TRP A 110 -0.61 -6.46 11.88
N ASP A 111 0.14 -7.34 12.53
CA ASP A 111 1.49 -7.67 12.05
C ASP A 111 1.40 -8.55 10.79
N SER A 112 1.40 -7.91 9.62
CA SER A 112 1.38 -8.54 8.29
C SER A 112 2.77 -8.95 7.79
N GLY A 113 3.79 -8.97 8.66
CA GLY A 113 5.18 -9.23 8.29
C GLY A 113 5.44 -10.58 7.60
N ALA A 114 4.63 -11.60 7.89
CA ALA A 114 4.75 -12.94 7.32
C ALA A 114 4.03 -13.13 5.97
N GLU A 115 3.27 -12.14 5.51
CA GLU A 115 2.54 -12.22 4.25
C GLU A 115 3.47 -12.03 3.04
N THR A 116 3.07 -12.56 1.89
CA THR A 116 3.85 -12.50 0.66
C THR A 116 3.36 -11.38 -0.27
N PRO A 117 4.20 -10.39 -0.61
CA PRO A 117 3.88 -9.41 -1.64
C PRO A 117 3.97 -9.99 -3.06
N LEU A 118 3.03 -9.59 -3.91
CA LEU A 118 2.97 -9.96 -5.33
C LEU A 118 3.71 -8.93 -6.20
N TYR A 119 3.54 -7.66 -5.87
CA TYR A 119 4.17 -6.53 -6.53
C TYR A 119 4.14 -5.34 -5.58
N TYR A 120 4.93 -4.30 -5.87
CA TYR A 120 4.95 -3.10 -5.05
C TYR A 120 4.93 -1.83 -5.90
N TRP A 121 4.58 -0.74 -5.24
CA TRP A 121 4.71 0.61 -5.75
C TRP A 121 5.74 1.36 -4.91
N GLU A 122 6.63 2.10 -5.56
CA GLU A 122 7.67 2.91 -4.93
C GLU A 122 7.42 4.39 -5.23
N ARG A 123 7.53 5.24 -4.22
CA ARG A 123 7.50 6.70 -4.40
C ARG A 123 8.82 7.14 -5.00
N THR A 124 8.79 7.72 -6.21
CA THR A 124 10.01 8.15 -6.91
C THR A 124 10.34 9.64 -6.72
N ASP A 125 9.54 10.37 -5.96
CA ASP A 125 9.78 11.78 -5.66
C ASP A 125 10.74 11.93 -4.47
N GLU A 126 11.85 12.62 -4.72
CA GLU A 126 13.04 12.92 -3.88
C GLU A 126 14.18 11.88 -3.87
N ALA A 127 15.08 12.04 -4.85
CA ALA A 127 16.53 12.05 -4.61
C ALA A 127 17.02 13.51 -4.58
#